data_AF-A0A350QBV2-F1
#
_entry.id   AF-A0A350QBV2-F1
#
_cell.length_a   1.000
_cell.length_b   1.000
_cell.length_c   1.000
_cell.angle_alpha   90.00
_cell.angle_beta   90.00
_cell.angle_gamma   90.00
#
_symmetry.space_group_name_H-M   'P 1'
#
loop_
_entity.id
_entity.type
_entity.pdbx_description
1 polymer ?
#
loop_
_entity_poly.entity_id
_entity_poly.type
_entity_poly.pdbx_seq_one_letter_code
_entity_poly.pdbx_strand_id
1 'polypeptide(L)'
;EAQEETMSSPKTAVISKQSSARRSFIKQVLATGAAVSASSAFAGRVAASMSQARGIVALDHVAIPIQNVEEMVSFYRELGFGVREAGQIVSIHFGDQKINFHRPSLWQSGTFTLRAAAAQPPCGDFCWVWEGSEAALAEVLARAEAEVVAEGERAGGRDGGDAVGQSVYIRDPDGNLLEFIRYS
;
A
#
# COMPACT_ATOMS: atom_id res chain seq x y z
N GLU A 1 53.86 10.41 42.32
CA GLU A 1 54.12 8.98 42.01
C GLU A 1 53.43 8.70 40.68
N ALA A 2 54.20 8.70 39.58
CA ALA A 2 54.72 7.50 38.89
C ALA A 2 53.58 6.71 38.22
N GLN A 3 53.29 6.91 36.92
CA GLN A 3 53.95 6.37 35.70
C GLN A 3 53.53 4.94 35.33
N GLU A 4 52.87 4.80 34.16
CA GLU A 4 53.05 3.79 33.08
C GLU A 4 51.94 4.06 32.02
N GLU A 5 52.17 4.65 30.83
CA GLU A 5 52.83 4.14 29.60
C GLU A 5 52.41 2.70 29.22
N THR A 6 51.82 2.42 28.05
CA THR A 6 52.52 2.46 26.75
C THR A 6 51.56 2.50 25.53
N MET A 7 51.96 3.27 24.51
CA MET A 7 51.54 3.14 23.10
C MET A 7 52.35 2.03 22.42
N SER A 8 51.78 1.38 21.39
CA SER A 8 52.58 0.87 20.27
C SER A 8 51.75 0.84 18.98
N SER A 9 52.41 1.13 17.87
CA SER A 9 51.87 1.57 16.58
C SER A 9 52.36 0.63 15.44
N PRO A 10 52.23 0.96 14.14
CA PRO A 10 51.60 0.15 13.08
C PRO A 10 52.60 -0.66 12.22
N LYS A 11 52.13 -1.39 11.18
CA LYS A 11 52.90 -1.60 9.93
C LYS A 11 52.11 -2.17 8.74
N THR A 12 52.52 -1.69 7.57
CA THR A 12 51.98 -1.83 6.22
C THR A 12 52.67 -2.93 5.42
N ALA A 13 51.99 -3.38 4.36
CA ALA A 13 52.49 -3.91 3.08
C ALA A 13 53.12 -5.33 3.03
N VAL A 14 52.76 -6.14 2.03
CA VAL A 14 53.44 -6.20 0.70
C VAL A 14 52.77 -7.29 -0.17
N ILE A 15 52.48 -6.93 -1.42
CA ILE A 15 52.08 -7.79 -2.54
C ILE A 15 53.32 -8.54 -3.05
N SER A 16 53.21 -9.84 -3.39
CA SER A 16 54.19 -10.50 -4.26
C SER A 16 53.51 -11.21 -5.43
N LYS A 17 54.10 -10.98 -6.61
CA LYS A 17 53.73 -11.44 -7.95
C LYS A 17 54.60 -12.66 -8.32
N GLN A 18 54.23 -13.26 -9.47
CA GLN A 18 55.02 -14.15 -10.34
C GLN A 18 55.10 -15.64 -9.92
N SER A 19 55.10 -16.61 -10.83
CA SER A 19 54.97 -16.62 -12.30
C SER A 19 54.76 -18.03 -12.83
N SER A 20 53.96 -18.12 -13.89
CA SER A 20 54.13 -18.95 -15.11
C SER A 20 54.99 -20.23 -15.08
N ALA A 21 54.38 -21.35 -15.48
CA ALA A 21 55.02 -22.26 -16.44
C ALA A 21 54.00 -23.01 -17.33
N ARG A 22 54.22 -22.83 -18.63
CA ARG A 22 53.61 -23.43 -19.83
C ARG A 22 53.33 -24.95 -19.74
N ARG A 23 52.29 -25.39 -20.45
CA ARG A 23 52.36 -26.46 -21.47
C ARG A 23 51.16 -26.39 -22.41
N SER A 24 51.44 -26.32 -23.71
CA SER A 24 50.46 -26.39 -24.79
C SER A 24 50.02 -27.82 -25.04
N PHE A 25 48.75 -28.04 -25.34
CA PHE A 25 48.32 -29.10 -26.26
C PHE A 25 47.02 -28.69 -26.94
N ILE A 26 47.08 -28.51 -28.26
CA ILE A 26 45.91 -28.39 -29.13
C ILE A 26 45.44 -29.81 -29.45
N LYS A 27 44.16 -30.11 -29.21
CA LYS A 27 43.41 -31.10 -29.98
C LYS A 27 42.02 -30.56 -30.26
N GLN A 28 41.78 -30.28 -31.54
CA GLN A 28 40.47 -30.09 -32.13
C GLN A 28 39.75 -31.45 -32.19
N VAL A 29 38.50 -31.50 -31.75
CA VAL A 29 37.49 -32.44 -32.26
C VAL A 29 36.20 -31.66 -32.45
N LEU A 30 35.68 -31.68 -33.67
CA LEU A 30 34.39 -31.14 -34.08
C LEU A 30 33.34 -32.26 -34.12
N ALA A 31 32.09 -31.85 -33.89
CA ALA A 31 30.82 -32.56 -34.10
C ALA A 31 30.49 -33.60 -33.01
N THR A 32 29.31 -33.64 -32.37
CA THR A 32 27.93 -33.37 -32.82
C THR A 32 27.00 -33.14 -31.61
N GLY A 33 26.06 -32.20 -31.71
CA GLY A 33 24.71 -32.28 -31.15
C GLY A 33 24.51 -32.25 -29.62
N ALA A 34 24.06 -31.10 -29.10
CA ALA A 34 23.02 -31.06 -28.07
C ALA A 34 22.29 -29.71 -28.18
N ALA A 35 20.97 -29.79 -28.21
CA ALA A 35 20.04 -28.70 -28.47
C ALA A 35 20.15 -27.54 -27.46
N VAL A 36 19.74 -26.38 -27.94
CA VAL A 36 19.50 -25.16 -27.18
C VAL A 36 18.48 -25.47 -26.06
N SER A 37 18.94 -25.55 -24.82
CA SER A 37 18.08 -25.52 -23.63
C SER A 37 18.18 -24.15 -22.97
N ALA A 38 17.75 -23.12 -23.70
CA ALA A 38 17.39 -21.82 -23.15
C ALA A 38 15.87 -21.70 -23.11
N SER A 39 15.22 -22.67 -22.45
CA SER A 39 13.76 -22.73 -22.31
C SER A 39 13.39 -23.16 -20.90
N SER A 40 13.85 -22.44 -19.89
CA SER A 40 13.31 -22.54 -18.53
C SER A 40 12.94 -21.20 -17.92
N ALA A 41 13.12 -20.09 -18.64
CA ALA A 41 12.79 -18.74 -18.16
C ALA A 41 11.40 -18.22 -18.63
N PHE A 42 10.61 -19.02 -19.36
CA PHE A 42 9.31 -18.59 -19.88
C PHE A 42 8.11 -19.41 -19.35
N ALA A 43 8.34 -20.39 -18.48
CA ALA A 43 7.29 -21.25 -17.93
C ALA A 43 7.20 -21.05 -16.42
N GLY A 44 6.40 -20.07 -15.98
CA GLY A 44 6.20 -19.88 -14.54
C GLY A 44 5.52 -18.60 -14.07
N ARG A 45 4.82 -17.86 -14.94
CA ARG A 45 3.74 -16.97 -14.48
C ARG A 45 2.52 -17.25 -15.33
N VAL A 46 1.95 -18.44 -15.12
CA VAL A 46 0.50 -18.54 -15.26
C VAL A 46 -0.02 -17.69 -14.11
N ALA A 47 -0.20 -16.39 -14.37
CA ALA A 47 -1.00 -15.54 -13.50
C ALA A 47 -2.24 -16.36 -13.20
N ALA A 48 -2.49 -16.64 -11.93
CA ALA A 48 -3.72 -17.28 -11.52
C ALA A 48 -4.83 -16.38 -12.03
N SER A 49 -5.39 -16.73 -13.18
CA SER A 49 -6.56 -16.08 -13.74
C SER A 49 -7.64 -16.36 -12.73
N MET A 50 -7.80 -15.46 -11.75
CA MET A 50 -8.93 -15.45 -10.86
C MET A 50 -10.14 -15.52 -11.78
N SER A 51 -10.84 -16.66 -11.75
CA SER A 51 -12.04 -16.88 -12.55
C SER A 51 -13.12 -15.96 -11.98
N GLN A 52 -13.04 -14.67 -12.30
CA GLN A 52 -14.01 -13.69 -11.88
C GLN A 52 -15.34 -14.04 -12.53
N ALA A 53 -16.41 -14.10 -11.73
CA ALA A 53 -17.75 -14.28 -12.27
C ALA A 53 -18.02 -13.15 -13.28
N ARG A 54 -18.44 -13.50 -14.50
CA ARG A 54 -18.50 -12.61 -15.68
C ARG A 54 -19.42 -11.37 -15.56
N GLY A 55 -20.04 -11.13 -14.40
CA GLY A 55 -20.94 -9.99 -14.17
C GLY A 55 -20.48 -9.01 -13.09
N ILE A 56 -19.42 -9.30 -12.33
CA ILE A 56 -18.90 -8.39 -11.30
C ILE A 56 -17.78 -7.56 -11.92
N VAL A 57 -18.00 -6.25 -12.04
CA VAL A 57 -17.10 -5.35 -12.77
C VAL A 57 -16.31 -4.42 -11.86
N ALA A 58 -16.90 -3.97 -10.76
CA ALA A 58 -16.29 -3.03 -9.82
C ALA A 58 -17.00 -3.06 -8.47
N LEU A 59 -16.36 -2.49 -7.45
CA LEU A 59 -17.02 -2.07 -6.23
C LEU A 59 -17.75 -0.75 -6.49
N ASP A 60 -19.06 -0.70 -6.22
CA ASP A 60 -19.87 0.51 -6.39
C ASP A 60 -19.78 1.42 -5.15
N HIS A 61 -20.12 0.88 -3.98
CA HIS A 61 -20.02 1.58 -2.71
C HIS A 61 -19.92 0.63 -1.52
N VAL A 62 -19.54 1.19 -0.37
CA VAL A 62 -19.61 0.55 0.93
C VAL A 62 -20.54 1.37 1.84
N ALA A 63 -21.14 0.74 2.84
CA ALA A 63 -21.92 1.44 3.85
C ALA A 63 -21.48 1.05 5.26
N ILE A 64 -21.20 2.04 6.11
CA ILE A 64 -20.82 1.84 7.51
C ILE A 64 -21.67 2.70 8.45
N PRO A 65 -21.94 2.26 9.70
CA PRO A 65 -22.44 3.15 10.73
C PRO A 65 -21.38 4.17 11.13
N ILE A 66 -21.80 5.36 11.55
CA ILE A 66 -20.95 6.38 12.17
C ILE A 66 -21.54 6.87 13.49
N GLN A 67 -20.71 7.45 14.36
CA GLN A 67 -21.12 7.96 15.67
C GLN A 67 -21.05 9.49 15.77
N ASN A 68 -19.97 10.12 15.31
CA ASN A 68 -19.71 11.55 15.39
C ASN A 68 -20.07 12.25 14.06
N VAL A 69 -21.37 12.48 13.82
CA VAL A 69 -21.89 12.81 12.47
C VAL A 69 -21.34 14.13 11.95
N GLU A 70 -21.40 15.18 12.76
CA GLU A 70 -21.00 16.53 12.38
C GLU A 70 -19.49 16.61 12.15
N GLU A 71 -18.70 16.01 13.03
CA GLU A 71 -17.24 15.93 12.93
C GLU A 71 -16.84 15.15 11.67
N MET A 72 -17.46 13.99 11.43
CA MET A 72 -17.22 13.18 10.23
C MET A 72 -17.55 13.98 8.95
N VAL A 73 -18.71 14.63 8.90
CA VAL A 73 -19.10 15.45 7.75
C VAL A 73 -18.09 16.56 7.48
N SER A 74 -17.66 17.28 8.52
CA SER A 74 -16.66 18.36 8.38
C SER A 74 -15.32 17.80 7.92
N PHE A 75 -14.84 16.74 8.57
CA PHE A 75 -13.57 16.10 8.29
C PHE A 75 -13.44 15.63 6.84
N TYR A 76 -14.44 14.90 6.32
CA TYR A 76 -14.41 14.44 4.94
C TYR A 76 -14.56 15.59 3.92
N ARG A 77 -15.21 16.71 4.27
CA ARG A 77 -15.20 17.92 3.43
C ARG A 77 -13.81 18.54 3.36
N GLU A 78 -13.11 18.65 4.49
CA GLU A 78 -11.75 19.20 4.53
C GLU A 78 -10.71 18.29 3.86
N LEU A 79 -10.94 16.97 3.86
CA LEU A 79 -10.19 16.04 3.02
C LEU A 79 -10.47 16.19 1.52
N GLY A 80 -11.47 17.00 1.14
CA GLY A 80 -11.81 17.30 -0.24
C GLY A 80 -12.80 16.34 -0.90
N PHE A 81 -13.47 15.46 -0.15
CA PHE A 81 -14.51 14.60 -0.69
C PHE A 81 -15.78 15.38 -1.02
N GLY A 82 -16.50 14.93 -2.05
CA GLY A 82 -17.86 15.42 -2.30
C GLY A 82 -18.81 14.87 -1.25
N VAL A 83 -19.25 15.69 -0.29
CA VAL A 83 -20.16 15.25 0.78
C VAL A 83 -21.62 15.60 0.45
N ARG A 84 -22.50 14.60 0.50
CA ARG A 84 -23.96 14.76 0.34
C ARG A 84 -24.70 14.22 1.55
N GLU A 85 -25.68 14.98 2.00
CA GLU A 85 -26.49 14.65 3.17
C GLU A 85 -27.95 14.47 2.75
N ALA A 86 -28.54 13.31 3.06
CA ALA A 86 -29.92 12.99 2.73
C ALA A 86 -30.60 12.19 3.86
N GLY A 87 -31.51 12.83 4.60
CA GLY A 87 -32.30 12.17 5.64
C GLY A 87 -31.41 11.59 6.76
N GLN A 88 -31.32 10.26 6.85
CA GLN A 88 -30.51 9.58 7.87
C GLN A 88 -29.18 9.02 7.32
N ILE A 89 -28.83 9.36 6.07
CA ILE A 89 -27.61 8.94 5.40
C ILE A 89 -26.77 10.17 5.05
N VAL A 90 -25.48 10.10 5.33
CA VAL A 90 -24.44 10.95 4.74
C VAL A 90 -23.70 10.11 3.71
N SER A 91 -23.20 10.70 2.64
CA SER A 91 -22.33 10.00 1.70
C SER A 91 -21.17 10.87 1.27
N ILE A 92 -19.99 10.26 1.16
CA ILE A 92 -18.80 10.87 0.59
C ILE A 92 -18.57 10.27 -0.79
N HIS A 93 -18.22 11.08 -1.77
CA HIS A 93 -18.11 10.69 -3.18
C HIS A 93 -16.69 10.94 -3.69
N PHE A 94 -16.16 10.00 -4.47
CA PHE A 94 -14.83 10.04 -5.09
C PHE A 94 -14.86 9.24 -6.40
N GLY A 95 -14.57 9.90 -7.52
CA GLY A 95 -14.82 9.31 -8.84
C GLY A 95 -16.28 8.85 -8.99
N ASP A 96 -16.46 7.63 -9.48
CA ASP A 96 -17.78 6.98 -9.62
C ASP A 96 -18.16 6.12 -8.39
N GLN A 97 -17.45 6.27 -7.28
CA GLN A 97 -17.66 5.49 -6.05
C GLN A 97 -18.08 6.40 -4.89
N LYS A 98 -18.66 5.76 -3.86
CA LYS A 98 -19.00 6.45 -2.61
C LYS A 98 -18.88 5.56 -1.39
N ILE A 99 -18.86 6.19 -0.22
CA ILE A 99 -19.18 5.52 1.05
C ILE A 99 -20.44 6.15 1.61
N ASN A 100 -21.41 5.32 1.97
CA ASN A 100 -22.59 5.75 2.72
C ASN A 100 -22.30 5.60 4.22
N PHE A 101 -22.49 6.67 4.97
CA PHE A 101 -22.49 6.69 6.42
C PHE A 101 -23.92 6.68 6.93
N HIS A 102 -24.28 5.63 7.64
CA HIS A 102 -25.56 5.58 8.36
C HIS A 102 -25.42 6.38 9.65
N ARG A 103 -26.28 7.38 9.85
CA ARG A 103 -26.35 8.13 11.11
C ARG A 103 -26.84 7.23 12.26
N PRO A 104 -26.54 7.54 13.54
CA PRO A 104 -27.05 6.79 14.70
C PRO A 104 -28.55 6.51 14.65
N SER A 105 -29.34 7.50 14.25
CA SER A 105 -30.81 7.37 14.15
C SER A 105 -31.29 6.31 13.16
N LEU A 106 -30.48 5.93 12.17
CA LEU A 106 -30.79 4.85 11.23
C LEU A 106 -30.22 3.52 11.72
N TRP A 107 -28.92 3.48 12.04
CA TRP A 107 -28.26 2.21 12.29
C TRP A 107 -28.64 1.61 13.65
N GLN A 108 -28.96 2.42 14.65
CA GLN A 108 -29.47 1.96 15.93
C GLN A 108 -30.97 1.63 15.90
N SER A 109 -31.65 1.92 14.78
CA SER A 109 -33.05 1.53 14.62
C SER A 109 -33.17 0.00 14.56
N GLY A 110 -33.97 -0.57 15.45
CA GLY A 110 -34.28 -2.01 15.44
C GLY A 110 -35.03 -2.47 14.18
N THR A 111 -35.50 -1.55 13.34
CA THR A 111 -36.19 -1.87 12.08
C THR A 111 -35.27 -1.83 10.86
N PHE A 112 -34.05 -1.30 10.98
CA PHE A 112 -33.12 -1.21 9.86
C PHE A 112 -32.23 -2.45 9.77
N THR A 113 -32.67 -3.42 8.97
CA THR A 113 -32.05 -4.75 8.87
C THR A 113 -31.15 -4.93 7.65
N LEU A 114 -31.24 -4.06 6.63
CA LEU A 114 -30.40 -4.10 5.42
C LEU A 114 -29.03 -3.46 5.68
N ARG A 115 -28.31 -4.05 6.62
CA ARG A 115 -26.97 -3.64 7.05
C ARG A 115 -26.20 -4.84 7.59
N ALA A 116 -24.88 -4.71 7.71
CA ALA A 116 -24.10 -5.65 8.49
C ALA A 116 -24.58 -5.64 9.96
N ALA A 117 -25.05 -6.79 10.45
CA ALA A 117 -25.71 -6.91 11.74
C ALA A 117 -24.81 -6.59 12.94
N ALA A 118 -23.51 -6.90 12.82
CA ALA A 118 -22.53 -6.67 13.88
C ALA A 118 -21.73 -5.35 13.72
N ALA A 119 -21.92 -4.61 12.62
CA ALA A 119 -21.15 -3.40 12.37
C ALA A 119 -21.48 -2.33 13.42
N GLN A 120 -20.45 -1.76 14.04
CA GLN A 120 -20.54 -0.63 14.96
C GLN A 120 -19.34 0.29 14.69
N PRO A 121 -19.46 1.61 14.88
CA PRO A 121 -18.33 2.52 14.71
C PRO A 121 -17.24 2.28 15.78
N PRO A 122 -15.94 2.41 15.43
CA PRO A 122 -15.39 2.40 14.07
C PRO A 122 -15.36 0.98 13.49
N CYS A 123 -15.58 0.86 12.18
CA CYS A 123 -15.43 -0.41 11.46
C CYS A 123 -14.94 -0.24 10.01
N GLY A 124 -14.47 0.97 9.66
CA GLY A 124 -13.87 1.28 8.37
C GLY A 124 -12.36 1.11 8.39
N ASP A 125 -11.86 0.49 7.32
CA ASP A 125 -10.45 0.47 6.93
C ASP A 125 -10.43 0.65 5.40
N PHE A 126 -10.10 1.86 4.97
CA PHE A 126 -10.30 2.29 3.58
C PHE A 126 -9.00 2.81 2.98
N CYS A 127 -8.67 2.34 1.79
CA CYS A 127 -7.54 2.80 1.02
C CYS A 127 -8.02 3.52 -0.24
N TRP A 128 -7.58 4.76 -0.43
CA TRP A 128 -7.77 5.53 -1.65
C TRP A 128 -6.45 5.71 -2.38
N VAL A 129 -6.52 5.64 -3.70
CA VAL A 129 -5.41 6.06 -4.54
C VAL A 129 -5.34 7.58 -4.53
N TRP A 130 -4.16 8.11 -4.22
CA TRP A 130 -3.83 9.53 -4.30
C TRP A 130 -2.97 9.79 -5.53
N GLU A 131 -3.53 10.48 -6.53
CA GLU A 131 -2.81 10.86 -7.75
C GLU A 131 -2.05 12.20 -7.61
N GLY A 132 -2.22 12.89 -6.48
CA GLY A 132 -1.51 14.13 -6.20
C GLY A 132 -0.05 13.93 -5.76
N SER A 133 0.66 15.03 -5.59
CA SER A 133 1.99 15.01 -4.97
C SER A 133 1.91 14.71 -3.47
N GLU A 134 3.04 14.35 -2.88
CA GLU A 134 3.19 14.21 -1.43
C GLU A 134 2.88 15.52 -0.69
N ALA A 135 3.38 16.64 -1.22
CA ALA A 135 3.12 17.96 -0.67
C ALA A 135 1.62 18.29 -0.69
N ALA A 136 0.92 17.99 -1.79
CA ALA A 136 -0.52 18.21 -1.88
C ALA A 136 -1.31 17.34 -0.90
N LEU A 137 -0.86 16.10 -0.65
CA LEU A 137 -1.46 15.26 0.39
C LEU A 137 -1.26 15.89 1.77
N ALA A 138 -0.02 16.27 2.10
CA ALA A 138 0.29 16.91 3.38
C ALA A 138 -0.53 18.18 3.63
N GLU A 139 -0.74 19.02 2.61
CA GLU A 139 -1.59 20.21 2.70
C GLU A 139 -3.06 19.87 3.01
N VAL A 140 -3.61 18.86 2.35
CA VAL A 140 -5.00 18.41 2.59
C VAL A 140 -5.14 17.82 3.99
N LEU A 141 -4.18 17.01 4.43
CA LEU A 141 -4.19 16.42 5.78
C LEU A 141 -4.07 17.51 6.86
N ALA A 142 -3.20 18.49 6.67
CA ALA A 142 -3.05 19.62 7.58
C ALA A 142 -4.33 20.45 7.69
N ARG A 143 -5.00 20.72 6.55
CA ARG A 143 -6.28 21.44 6.52
C ARG A 143 -7.39 20.68 7.26
N ALA A 144 -7.41 19.35 7.15
CA ALA A 144 -8.35 18.50 7.87
C ALA A 144 -7.98 18.27 9.34
N GLU A 145 -6.87 18.87 9.82
CA GLU A 145 -6.30 18.64 11.15
C GLU A 145 -6.05 17.15 11.43
N ALA A 146 -5.72 16.39 10.39
CA ALA A 146 -5.53 14.95 10.46
C ALA A 146 -4.10 14.60 10.89
N GLU A 147 -3.98 13.81 11.96
CA GLU A 147 -2.70 13.26 12.40
C GLU A 147 -2.32 12.04 11.56
N VAL A 148 -1.08 12.03 11.06
CA VAL A 148 -0.48 10.85 10.43
C VAL A 148 -0.08 9.84 11.49
N VAL A 149 -0.66 8.64 11.42
CA VAL A 149 -0.41 7.56 12.40
C VAL A 149 0.61 6.53 11.91
N ALA A 150 0.85 6.45 10.59
CA ALA A 150 1.87 5.60 9.98
C ALA A 150 2.14 6.01 8.53
N GLU A 151 3.32 5.65 8.01
CA GLU A 151 3.69 5.78 6.59
C GLU A 151 4.55 4.57 6.18
N GLY A 152 4.52 4.22 4.89
CA GLY A 152 5.45 3.23 4.34
C GLY A 152 5.01 2.58 3.03
N GLU A 153 5.89 1.74 2.48
CA GLU A 153 5.62 0.94 1.29
C GLU A 153 4.70 -0.24 1.57
N ARG A 154 3.73 -0.46 0.68
CA ARG A 154 2.94 -1.69 0.67
C ARG A 154 2.37 -2.03 -0.69
N ALA A 155 1.95 -3.28 -0.84
CA ALA A 155 1.16 -3.73 -1.98
C ALA A 155 -0.29 -3.21 -1.87
N GLY A 156 -0.80 -2.58 -2.92
CA GLY A 156 -2.19 -2.14 -3.02
C GLY A 156 -2.97 -2.89 -4.10
N GLY A 157 -4.12 -2.37 -4.52
CA GLY A 157 -5.05 -3.10 -5.40
C GLY A 157 -4.70 -3.16 -6.90
N ARG A 158 -3.74 -2.37 -7.40
CA ARG A 158 -3.34 -2.38 -8.82
C ARG A 158 -2.54 -3.65 -9.17
N ASP A 159 -2.45 -3.96 -10.47
CA ASP A 159 -1.76 -5.14 -11.01
C ASP A 159 -2.15 -6.47 -10.34
N GLY A 160 -3.44 -6.62 -10.04
CA GLY A 160 -3.96 -7.85 -9.40
C GLY A 160 -3.64 -7.95 -7.91
N GLY A 161 -3.22 -6.87 -7.26
CA GLY A 161 -2.83 -6.85 -5.86
C GLY A 161 -1.32 -6.76 -5.63
N ASP A 162 -0.51 -6.69 -6.69
CA ASP A 162 0.96 -6.78 -6.61
C ASP A 162 1.66 -5.42 -6.76
N ALA A 163 0.95 -4.38 -7.19
CA ALA A 163 1.55 -3.06 -7.33
C ALA A 163 1.92 -2.47 -5.97
N VAL A 164 3.17 -2.04 -5.82
CA VAL A 164 3.68 -1.40 -4.61
C VAL A 164 3.53 0.12 -4.72
N GLY A 165 3.04 0.75 -3.66
CA GLY A 165 2.95 2.20 -3.54
C GLY A 165 3.41 2.68 -2.17
N GLN A 166 3.58 4.00 -2.05
CA GLN A 166 3.83 4.68 -0.77
C GLN A 166 2.49 5.04 -0.14
N SER A 167 2.25 4.60 1.08
CA SER A 167 1.00 4.84 1.80
C SER A 167 1.20 5.75 3.01
N VAL A 168 0.23 6.64 3.24
CA VAL A 168 0.10 7.47 4.46
C VAL A 168 -1.22 7.09 5.14
N TYR A 169 -1.18 6.92 6.46
CA TYR A 169 -2.32 6.50 7.27
C TYR A 169 -2.75 7.58 8.25
N ILE A 170 -4.05 7.82 8.36
CA ILE A 170 -4.68 8.72 9.34
C ILE A 170 -5.88 8.03 9.99
N ARG A 171 -6.49 8.68 10.98
CA ARG A 171 -7.81 8.29 11.51
C ARG A 171 -8.83 9.39 11.28
N ASP A 172 -10.07 8.98 10.99
CA ASP A 172 -11.20 9.90 11.01
C ASP A 172 -11.73 10.10 12.45
N PRO A 173 -12.69 11.02 12.67
CA PRO A 173 -13.25 11.29 14.00
C PRO A 173 -13.89 10.11 14.72
N ASP A 174 -14.36 9.09 14.00
CA ASP A 174 -14.85 7.85 14.62
C ASP A 174 -13.71 6.86 14.92
N GLY A 175 -12.53 7.06 14.35
CA GLY A 175 -11.35 6.23 14.51
C GLY A 175 -11.15 5.20 13.40
N ASN A 176 -11.90 5.28 12.29
CA ASN A 176 -11.69 4.42 11.12
C ASN A 176 -10.30 4.67 10.55
N LEU A 177 -9.65 3.62 10.03
CA LEU A 177 -8.33 3.75 9.42
C LEU A 177 -8.49 4.21 7.97
N LEU A 178 -7.84 5.30 7.61
CA LEU A 178 -7.82 5.81 6.24
C LEU A 178 -6.39 5.75 5.71
N GLU A 179 -6.22 5.15 4.54
CA GLU A 179 -4.97 5.02 3.82
C GLU A 179 -5.04 5.81 2.51
N PHE A 180 -3.99 6.58 2.23
CA PHE A 180 -3.78 7.23 0.93
C PHE A 180 -2.53 6.62 0.28
N ILE A 181 -2.73 5.79 -0.74
CA ILE A 181 -1.64 5.13 -1.47
C ILE A 181 -1.29 5.90 -2.76
N ARG A 182 -0.01 6.12 -2.98
CA ARG A 182 0.54 6.72 -4.20
C ARG A 182 1.38 5.68 -4.93
N TYR A 183 1.00 5.37 -6.17
CA TYR A 183 1.78 4.50 -7.05
C TYR A 183 2.79 5.34 -7.85
N SER A 184 3.97 4.78 -8.09
CA SER A 184 5.02 5.38 -8.92
C SER A 184 4.91 5.01 -10.40
#